data_AF-A0A2M8Q7K9-F1
#
_entry.id   AF-A0A2M8Q7K9-F1
#
_cell.length_a   1.000
_cell.length_b   1.000
_cell.length_c   1.000
_cell.angle_alpha   90.00
_cell.angle_beta   90.00
_cell.angle_gamma   90.00
#
_symmetry.space_group_name_H-M   'P 1'
#
loop_
_entity.id
_entity.type
_entity.pdbx_description
1 polymer ?
#
loop_
_entity_poly.entity_id
_entity_poly.type
_entity_poly.pdbx_seq_one_letter_code
_entity_poly.pdbx_strand_id
1 'polypeptide(L)'
;IVTAMATDGQNLMDPLAIIAASAALHVSDIPWNGPIAATTIGFVDGEFVVNPTAAQMEHSSLSLVAAGTEDNILMVEAGAHEMPEDLVLEALKLAHENNQIVIKAIHELRAALGKPKAPASIFLPSPEVETEVATLAVDKIAATLEQGLSKVELNNAL
;
A
#
# COMPACT_ATOMS: atom_id res chain seq x y z
N ILE A 1 9.11 7.01 12.46
CA ILE A 1 8.89 6.07 13.59
C ILE A 1 7.53 6.40 14.16
N VAL A 2 6.70 5.39 14.37
CA VAL A 2 5.38 5.54 15.00
C VAL A 2 5.44 4.82 16.35
N THR A 3 5.04 5.51 17.42
CA THR A 3 5.03 4.98 18.78
C THR A 3 3.65 5.20 19.36
N ALA A 4 2.98 4.12 19.79
CA ALA A 4 1.71 4.23 20.49
C ALA A 4 1.94 4.77 21.91
N MET A 5 1.36 5.93 22.21
CA MET A 5 1.46 6.56 23.54
C MET A 5 0.25 6.26 24.43
N ALA A 6 -0.91 6.02 23.83
CA ALA A 6 -2.15 5.73 24.51
C ALA A 6 -3.03 4.82 23.63
N THR A 7 -3.92 4.08 24.28
CA THR A 7 -4.91 3.21 23.64
C THR A 7 -6.22 3.28 24.45
N ASP A 8 -7.34 3.15 23.77
CA ASP A 8 -8.66 2.98 24.39
C ASP A 8 -8.96 1.51 24.75
N GLY A 9 -8.09 0.58 24.35
CA GLY A 9 -8.25 -0.86 24.57
C GLY A 9 -9.34 -1.52 23.71
N GLN A 10 -9.92 -0.81 22.74
CA GLN A 10 -11.03 -1.30 21.92
C GLN A 10 -10.70 -1.28 20.42
N ASN A 11 -10.15 -0.16 19.93
CA ASN A 11 -9.87 0.01 18.52
C ASN A 11 -8.47 -0.48 18.16
N LEU A 12 -8.36 -1.11 17.00
CA LEU A 12 -7.07 -1.60 16.50
C LEU A 12 -6.18 -0.44 16.07
N MET A 13 -4.91 -0.52 16.42
CA MET A 13 -3.92 0.53 16.15
C MET A 13 -3.34 0.47 14.74
N ASP A 14 -3.48 -0.66 14.05
CA ASP A 14 -2.80 -0.94 12.77
C ASP A 14 -3.12 0.11 11.68
N PRO A 15 -4.40 0.41 11.35
CA PRO A 15 -4.70 1.44 10.36
C PRO A 15 -4.27 2.84 10.84
N LEU A 16 -4.40 3.13 12.14
CA LEU A 16 -4.01 4.41 12.72
C LEU A 16 -2.51 4.67 12.59
N ALA A 17 -1.68 3.64 12.78
CA ALA A 17 -0.23 3.77 12.64
C ALA A 17 0.19 4.10 11.20
N ILE A 18 -0.46 3.49 10.21
CA ILE A 18 -0.22 3.77 8.79
C ILE A 18 -0.65 5.20 8.45
N ILE A 19 -1.84 5.60 8.91
CA ILE A 19 -2.38 6.96 8.71
C ILE A 19 -1.45 8.01 9.33
N ALA A 20 -0.94 7.77 10.55
CA ALA A 20 -0.01 8.68 11.21
C ALA A 20 1.30 8.84 10.44
N ALA A 21 1.88 7.73 9.93
CA ALA A 21 3.08 7.77 9.11
C ALA A 21 2.84 8.54 7.80
N SER A 22 1.71 8.29 7.16
CA SER A 22 1.29 8.98 5.93
C SER A 22 1.13 10.48 6.15
N ALA A 23 0.40 10.89 7.19
CA ALA A 23 0.23 12.30 7.54
C ALA A 23 1.57 12.98 7.83
N ALA A 24 2.45 12.33 8.60
CA ALA A 24 3.77 12.86 8.93
C ALA A 24 4.62 13.08 7.67
N LEU A 25 4.67 12.11 6.75
CA LEU A 25 5.38 12.24 5.48
C LEU A 25 4.75 13.32 4.59
N HIS A 26 3.42 13.39 4.54
CA HIS A 26 2.73 14.36 3.69
C HIS A 26 2.95 15.81 4.12
N VAL A 27 2.98 16.05 5.43
CA VAL A 27 3.28 17.37 6.03
C VAL A 27 4.78 17.71 5.96
N SER A 28 5.65 16.72 5.89
CA SER A 28 7.10 16.93 5.80
C SER A 28 7.54 17.55 4.45
N ASP A 29 8.79 17.95 4.37
CA ASP A 29 9.47 18.39 3.15
C ASP A 29 9.97 17.22 2.28
N ILE A 30 9.81 15.97 2.71
CA ILE A 30 10.29 14.81 1.96
C ILE A 30 9.48 14.67 0.65
N PRO A 31 10.13 14.55 -0.52
CA PRO A 31 9.46 14.32 -1.78
C PRO A 31 8.83 12.92 -1.78
N TRP A 32 7.51 12.88 -1.69
CA TRP A 32 6.75 11.64 -1.59
C TRP A 32 5.38 11.80 -2.27
N ASN A 33 5.01 10.84 -3.11
CA ASN A 33 3.80 10.84 -3.93
C ASN A 33 2.58 10.26 -3.20
N GLY A 34 2.49 10.49 -1.89
CA GLY A 34 1.31 10.17 -1.11
C GLY A 34 0.23 11.27 -1.19
N PRO A 35 -0.71 11.31 -0.22
CA PRO A 35 -0.77 10.47 0.97
C PRO A 35 -1.41 9.12 0.66
N ILE A 36 -1.23 8.19 1.59
CA ILE A 36 -2.04 6.97 1.66
C ILE A 36 -2.93 6.99 2.90
N ALA A 37 -4.01 6.23 2.88
CA ALA A 37 -4.72 5.84 4.09
C ALA A 37 -4.83 4.32 4.15
N ALA A 38 -5.24 3.81 5.31
CA ALA A 38 -5.49 2.40 5.53
C ALA A 38 -6.77 2.21 6.33
N THR A 39 -7.50 1.14 6.02
CA THR A 39 -8.74 0.76 6.67
C THR A 39 -8.73 -0.74 6.89
N THR A 40 -9.23 -1.17 8.05
CA THR A 40 -9.52 -2.58 8.33
C THR A 40 -10.99 -2.86 8.07
N ILE A 41 -11.31 -3.93 7.36
CA ILE A 41 -12.68 -4.41 7.12
C ILE A 41 -12.83 -5.77 7.80
N GLY A 42 -13.85 -5.87 8.66
CA GLY A 42 -14.34 -7.12 9.21
C GLY A 42 -15.62 -7.57 8.51
N PHE A 43 -16.00 -8.83 8.70
CA PHE A 43 -17.29 -9.38 8.31
C PHE A 43 -17.88 -10.10 9.52
N VAL A 44 -18.81 -9.44 10.21
CA VAL A 44 -19.35 -9.87 11.51
C VAL A 44 -20.84 -10.08 11.34
N ASP A 45 -21.33 -11.25 11.75
CA ASP A 45 -22.76 -11.61 11.70
C ASP A 45 -23.43 -11.42 10.32
N GLY A 46 -22.67 -11.58 9.23
CA GLY A 46 -23.17 -11.45 7.87
C GLY A 46 -23.05 -10.05 7.26
N GLU A 47 -22.42 -9.10 7.95
CA GLU A 47 -22.28 -7.71 7.49
C GLU A 47 -20.83 -7.20 7.54
N PHE A 48 -20.47 -6.32 6.60
CA PHE A 48 -19.18 -5.64 6.63
C PHE A 48 -19.13 -4.59 7.74
N VAL A 49 -18.04 -4.59 8.50
CA VAL A 49 -17.76 -3.59 9.54
C VAL A 49 -16.46 -2.87 9.20
N VAL A 50 -16.52 -1.55 9.09
CA VAL A 50 -15.35 -0.69 8.85
C VAL A 50 -14.67 -0.40 10.19
N ASN A 51 -13.35 -0.60 10.23
CA ASN A 51 -12.49 -0.46 11.42
C ASN A 51 -13.11 -1.11 12.67
N PRO A 52 -13.37 -2.44 12.62
CA PRO A 52 -13.97 -3.16 13.74
C PRO A 52 -13.11 -3.08 15.00
N THR A 53 -13.77 -3.08 16.15
CA THR A 53 -13.12 -3.23 17.45
C THR A 53 -12.48 -4.62 17.60
N ALA A 54 -11.55 -4.77 18.54
CA ALA A 54 -10.95 -6.06 18.87
C ALA A 54 -12.00 -7.13 19.19
N ALA A 55 -13.06 -6.76 19.94
CA ALA A 55 -14.15 -7.68 20.28
C ALA A 55 -14.98 -8.10 19.06
N GLN A 56 -15.24 -7.18 18.12
CA GLN A 56 -15.92 -7.52 16.87
C GLN A 56 -15.06 -8.44 16.00
N MET A 57 -13.74 -8.25 16.02
CA MET A 57 -12.82 -9.09 15.26
C MET A 57 -12.77 -10.55 15.73
N GLU A 58 -13.05 -10.83 17.02
CA GLU A 58 -13.16 -12.20 17.53
C GLU A 58 -14.29 -13.00 16.88
N HIS A 59 -15.32 -12.31 16.36
CA HIS A 59 -16.48 -12.89 15.69
C HIS A 59 -16.44 -12.69 14.17
N SER A 60 -15.35 -12.13 13.65
CA SER A 60 -15.26 -11.77 12.24
C SER A 60 -14.80 -12.95 11.39
N SER A 61 -15.51 -13.23 10.29
CA SER A 61 -15.05 -14.20 9.30
C SER A 61 -14.04 -13.62 8.30
N LEU A 62 -13.81 -12.29 8.35
CA LEU A 62 -12.84 -11.55 7.54
C LEU A 62 -11.97 -10.64 8.41
N SER A 63 -10.68 -10.60 8.14
CA SER A 63 -9.77 -9.56 8.64
C SER A 63 -9.01 -9.04 7.43
N LEU A 64 -9.44 -7.93 6.85
CA LEU A 64 -8.81 -7.36 5.66
C LEU A 64 -8.31 -5.95 5.96
N VAL A 65 -7.02 -5.71 5.79
CA VAL A 65 -6.42 -4.38 5.84
C VAL A 65 -6.03 -3.98 4.42
N ALA A 66 -6.55 -2.85 3.95
CA ALA A 66 -6.19 -2.29 2.65
C ALA A 66 -5.68 -0.86 2.79
N ALA A 67 -4.52 -0.60 2.17
CA ALA A 67 -3.91 0.72 2.12
C ALA A 67 -3.73 1.20 0.67
N GLY A 68 -3.99 2.47 0.42
CA GLY A 68 -4.01 3.01 -0.93
C GLY A 68 -3.94 4.54 -0.99
N THR A 69 -3.69 5.06 -2.20
CA THR A 69 -3.78 6.48 -2.54
C THR A 69 -5.22 6.86 -2.89
N GLU A 70 -5.42 8.05 -3.46
CA GLU A 70 -6.72 8.45 -4.03
C GLU A 70 -7.14 7.49 -5.15
N ASP A 71 -6.19 7.14 -6.02
CA ASP A 71 -6.48 6.43 -7.26
C ASP A 71 -6.49 4.91 -7.10
N ASN A 72 -5.60 4.35 -6.26
CA ASN A 72 -5.32 2.92 -6.28
C ASN A 72 -5.10 2.33 -4.88
N ILE A 73 -5.55 1.08 -4.70
CA ILE A 73 -5.10 0.22 -3.62
C ILE A 73 -3.65 -0.20 -3.92
N LEU A 74 -2.76 -0.03 -2.95
CA LEU A 74 -1.34 -0.35 -3.07
C LEU A 74 -0.94 -1.63 -2.32
N MET A 75 -1.60 -1.91 -1.19
CA MET A 75 -1.31 -3.05 -0.34
C MET A 75 -2.60 -3.62 0.25
N VAL A 76 -2.65 -4.96 0.33
CA VAL A 76 -3.71 -5.73 0.98
C VAL A 76 -3.07 -6.81 1.83
N GLU A 77 -3.48 -6.91 3.08
CA GLU A 77 -3.21 -8.04 3.98
C GLU A 77 -4.56 -8.59 4.44
N ALA A 78 -4.81 -9.89 4.26
CA ALA A 78 -6.10 -10.46 4.59
C ALA A 78 -6.05 -11.90 5.14
N GLY A 79 -6.88 -12.16 6.13
CA GLY A 79 -7.24 -13.51 6.60
C GLY A 79 -8.75 -13.69 6.54
N ALA A 80 -9.23 -14.81 6.01
CA ALA A 80 -10.66 -15.09 5.85
C ALA A 80 -11.00 -16.57 6.06
N HIS A 81 -12.22 -16.85 6.51
CA HIS A 81 -12.76 -18.20 6.67
C HIS A 81 -13.52 -18.63 5.41
N GLU A 82 -12.79 -19.10 4.39
CA GLU A 82 -13.36 -19.62 3.12
C GLU A 82 -14.39 -18.68 2.48
N MET A 83 -14.09 -17.37 2.46
CA MET A 83 -14.99 -16.39 1.89
C MET A 83 -14.99 -16.39 0.36
N PRO A 84 -16.17 -16.23 -0.28
CA PRO A 84 -16.29 -15.99 -1.71
C PRO A 84 -15.46 -14.78 -2.20
N GLU A 85 -14.85 -14.90 -3.37
CA GLU A 85 -13.96 -13.87 -3.93
C GLU A 85 -14.68 -12.56 -4.26
N ASP A 86 -15.97 -12.62 -4.60
CA ASP A 86 -16.81 -11.44 -4.84
C ASP A 86 -16.99 -10.60 -3.58
N LEU A 87 -17.25 -11.24 -2.43
CA LEU A 87 -17.32 -10.55 -1.13
C LEU A 87 -15.97 -9.95 -0.72
N VAL A 88 -14.86 -10.63 -0.99
CA VAL A 88 -13.52 -10.06 -0.73
C VAL A 88 -13.29 -8.82 -1.61
N LEU A 89 -13.73 -8.86 -2.88
CA LEU A 89 -13.64 -7.70 -3.77
C LEU A 89 -14.52 -6.54 -3.32
N GLU A 90 -15.70 -6.81 -2.77
CA GLU A 90 -16.56 -5.79 -2.15
C GLU A 90 -15.91 -5.16 -0.92
N ALA A 91 -15.28 -5.97 -0.05
CA ALA A 91 -14.53 -5.48 1.10
C ALA A 91 -13.38 -4.55 0.68
N LEU A 92 -12.65 -4.90 -0.39
CA LEU A 92 -11.57 -4.06 -0.94
C LEU A 92 -12.08 -2.69 -1.42
N LYS A 93 -13.21 -2.68 -2.14
CA LYS A 93 -13.84 -1.43 -2.60
C LYS A 93 -14.27 -0.57 -1.42
N LEU A 94 -14.94 -1.18 -0.43
CA LEU A 94 -15.38 -0.50 0.78
C LEU A 94 -14.21 0.11 1.56
N ALA A 95 -13.09 -0.62 1.67
CA ALA A 95 -11.88 -0.10 2.30
C ALA A 95 -11.30 1.10 1.54
N HIS A 96 -11.20 1.01 0.20
CA HIS A 96 -10.67 2.11 -0.63
C HIS A 96 -11.55 3.36 -0.58
N GLU A 97 -12.87 3.19 -0.56
CA GLU A 97 -13.84 4.28 -0.40
C GLU A 97 -13.67 4.99 0.96
N ASN A 98 -13.54 4.22 2.04
CA ASN A 98 -13.33 4.79 3.38
C ASN A 98 -11.96 5.48 3.52
N ASN A 99 -10.93 4.95 2.85
CA ASN A 99 -9.61 5.58 2.80
C ASN A 99 -9.67 7.02 2.25
N GLN A 100 -10.59 7.32 1.34
CA GLN A 100 -10.72 8.66 0.75
C GLN A 100 -11.07 9.74 1.77
N ILE A 101 -11.85 9.40 2.81
CA ILE A 101 -12.21 10.32 3.89
C ILE A 101 -10.96 10.76 4.64
N VAL A 102 -10.09 9.80 4.96
CA VAL A 102 -8.83 10.05 5.68
C VAL A 102 -7.82 10.77 4.80
N ILE A 103 -7.69 10.37 3.54
CA ILE A 103 -6.79 11.03 2.57
C ILE A 103 -7.14 12.51 2.45
N LYS A 104 -8.42 12.84 2.31
CA LYS A 104 -8.89 14.23 2.29
C LYS A 104 -8.47 14.99 3.54
N ALA A 105 -8.64 14.41 4.72
CA ALA A 105 -8.21 15.04 5.98
C ALA A 105 -6.69 15.26 6.04
N ILE A 106 -5.89 14.33 5.51
CA ILE A 106 -4.43 14.48 5.41
C ILE A 106 -4.05 15.61 4.44
N HIS A 107 -4.78 15.77 3.33
CA HIS A 107 -4.59 16.91 2.41
C HIS A 107 -4.92 18.25 3.08
N GLU A 108 -6.02 18.33 3.83
CA GLU A 108 -6.40 19.52 4.59
C GLU A 108 -5.34 19.86 5.65
N LEU A 109 -4.80 18.86 6.36
CA LEU A 109 -3.71 19.04 7.31
C LEU A 109 -2.45 19.59 6.64
N ARG A 110 -2.06 19.04 5.48
CA ARG A 110 -0.93 19.55 4.71
C ARG A 110 -1.18 20.97 4.21
N ALA A 111 -2.39 21.30 3.77
CA ALA A 111 -2.71 22.66 3.33
C ALA A 111 -2.56 23.68 4.47
N ALA A 112 -2.89 23.29 5.71
CA ALA A 112 -2.78 24.14 6.88
C ALA A 112 -1.34 24.29 7.41
N LEU A 113 -0.56 23.21 7.44
CA LEU A 113 0.70 23.14 8.20
C LEU A 113 1.89 22.53 7.42
N GLY A 114 1.69 22.15 6.15
CA GLY A 114 2.66 21.43 5.34
C GLY A 114 3.88 22.26 4.96
N LYS A 115 5.05 21.62 4.95
CA LYS A 115 6.28 22.21 4.40
C LYS A 115 6.31 22.09 2.87
N PRO A 116 6.94 23.04 2.16
CA PRO A 116 7.26 22.86 0.75
C PRO A 116 8.09 21.58 0.54
N LYS A 117 7.80 20.84 -0.53
CA LYS A 117 8.57 19.63 -0.86
C LYS A 117 9.97 20.02 -1.33
N ALA A 118 10.98 19.33 -0.79
CA ALA A 118 12.35 19.45 -1.23
C ALA A 118 12.49 18.90 -2.66
N PRO A 119 13.43 19.43 -3.46
CA PRO A 119 13.70 18.90 -4.78
C PRO A 119 14.23 17.47 -4.68
N ALA A 120 13.69 16.56 -5.49
CA ALA A 120 14.21 15.20 -5.62
C ALA A 120 15.35 15.16 -6.64
N SER A 121 16.48 14.56 -6.28
CA SER A 121 17.56 14.25 -7.21
C SER A 121 17.46 12.79 -7.63
N ILE A 122 17.12 12.54 -8.89
CA ILE A 122 17.08 11.20 -9.48
C ILE A 122 18.27 11.06 -10.41
N PHE A 123 19.08 10.03 -10.19
CA PHE A 123 20.21 9.71 -11.06
C PHE A 123 19.75 8.73 -12.11
N LEU A 124 19.49 9.24 -13.32
CA LEU A 124 19.14 8.42 -14.48
C LEU A 124 20.37 8.20 -15.37
N PRO A 125 20.49 7.04 -16.03
CA PRO A 125 21.50 6.84 -17.05
C PRO A 125 21.30 7.83 -18.21
N SER A 126 22.36 8.10 -18.97
CA SER A 126 22.23 8.91 -20.18
C SER A 126 21.51 8.11 -21.28
N PRO A 127 20.80 8.76 -22.22
CA PRO A 127 20.17 8.08 -23.33
C PRO A 127 21.13 7.25 -24.19
N GLU A 128 22.41 7.67 -24.26
CA GLU A 128 23.48 6.95 -24.94
C GLU A 128 23.76 5.60 -24.24
N VAL A 129 23.93 5.63 -22.92
CA VAL A 129 24.14 4.41 -22.11
C VAL A 129 22.93 3.48 -22.20
N GLU A 130 21.71 4.03 -22.14
CA GLU A 130 20.49 3.23 -22.31
C GLU A 130 20.47 2.52 -23.67
N THR A 131 20.82 3.23 -24.74
CA THR A 131 20.84 2.68 -26.10
C THR A 131 21.92 1.61 -26.28
N GLU A 132 23.12 1.85 -25.74
CA GLU A 132 24.25 0.91 -25.84
C GLU A 132 23.95 -0.39 -25.08
N VAL A 133 23.45 -0.28 -23.85
CA VAL A 133 23.04 -1.45 -23.04
C VAL A 133 21.89 -2.20 -23.71
N ALA A 134 20.90 -1.48 -24.25
CA ALA A 134 19.78 -2.11 -24.94
C ALA A 134 20.25 -2.94 -26.14
N THR A 135 21.12 -2.37 -26.98
CA THR A 135 21.69 -3.05 -28.14
C THR A 135 22.51 -4.28 -27.75
N LEU A 136 23.26 -4.21 -26.65
CA LEU A 136 24.11 -5.30 -26.20
C LEU A 136 23.32 -6.46 -25.56
N ALA A 137 22.28 -6.14 -24.79
CA ALA A 137 21.73 -7.08 -23.82
C ALA A 137 20.28 -7.52 -24.11
N VAL A 138 19.45 -6.71 -24.79
CA VAL A 138 18.00 -7.00 -24.90
C VAL A 138 17.74 -8.34 -25.58
N ASP A 139 18.32 -8.58 -26.77
CA ASP A 139 18.08 -9.81 -27.52
C ASP A 139 18.66 -11.04 -26.81
N LYS A 140 19.83 -10.89 -26.16
CA LYS A 140 20.45 -11.97 -25.38
C LYS A 140 19.57 -12.35 -24.19
N ILE A 141 19.11 -11.36 -23.42
CA ILE A 141 18.25 -11.58 -22.25
C ILE A 141 16.92 -12.21 -22.67
N ALA A 142 16.27 -11.69 -23.72
CA ALA A 142 15.02 -12.25 -24.24
C ALA A 142 15.18 -13.72 -24.65
N ALA A 143 16.19 -14.03 -25.47
CA ALA A 143 16.47 -15.40 -25.91
C ALA A 143 16.82 -16.35 -24.74
N THR A 144 17.37 -15.84 -23.65
CA THR A 144 17.72 -16.64 -22.47
C THR A 144 16.48 -16.95 -21.63
N LEU A 145 15.57 -15.97 -21.48
CA LEU A 145 14.31 -16.14 -20.75
C LEU A 145 13.37 -17.13 -21.46
N GLU A 146 13.37 -17.16 -22.80
CA GLU A 146 12.53 -18.07 -23.60
C GLU A 146 12.93 -19.55 -23.50
N GLN A 147 14.13 -19.86 -22.99
CA GLN A 147 14.63 -21.25 -22.90
C GLN A 147 14.01 -22.06 -21.75
N GLY A 148 13.26 -21.42 -20.84
CA GLY A 148 12.62 -22.14 -19.72
C GLY A 148 13.62 -22.77 -18.73
N LEU A 149 14.80 -22.17 -18.59
CA LEU A 149 15.87 -22.65 -17.72
C LEU A 149 15.46 -22.65 -16.24
N SER A 150 16.06 -23.55 -15.45
CA SER A 150 15.93 -23.49 -13.99
C SER A 150 16.60 -22.22 -13.44
N LYS A 151 16.26 -21.82 -12.20
CA LYS A 151 16.81 -20.62 -11.56
C LYS A 151 18.35 -20.56 -11.58
N VAL A 152 19.02 -21.70 -11.35
CA VAL A 152 20.49 -21.76 -11.31
C VAL A 152 21.08 -21.59 -12.70
N GLU A 153 20.49 -22.24 -13.70
CA GLU A 153 20.93 -22.17 -15.10
C GLU A 153 20.69 -20.77 -15.68
N LEU A 154 19.54 -20.16 -15.39
CA LEU A 154 19.22 -18.79 -15.78
C LEU A 154 20.23 -17.78 -15.21
N ASN A 155 20.55 -17.90 -13.90
CA ASN A 155 21.52 -17.02 -13.26
C ASN A 155 22.93 -17.15 -13.83
N ASN A 156 23.31 -18.33 -14.33
CA ASN A 156 24.60 -18.54 -14.96
C ASN A 156 24.64 -18.05 -16.42
N ALA A 157 23.48 -17.98 -17.08
CA ALA A 157 23.35 -17.59 -18.49
C ALA A 157 23.26 -16.07 -18.71
N LEU A 158 22.71 -15.35 -17.72
CA LEU A 158 22.64 -13.88 -17.70
C LEU A 158 24.02 -13.27 -17.44
#